data_AF-A0A3M6U638-F1
#
_entry.id   AF-A0A3M6U638-F1
#
_cell.length_a   1.000
_cell.length_b   1.000
_cell.length_c   1.000
_cell.angle_alpha   90.00
_cell.angle_beta   90.00
_cell.angle_gamma   90.00
#
_symmetry.space_group_name_H-M   'P 1'
#
loop_
_entity.id
_entity.type
_entity.pdbx_description
1 polymer ?
#
loop_
_entity_poly.entity_id
_entity_poly.type
_entity_poly.pdbx_seq_one_letter_code
_entity_poly.pdbx_strand_id
1 'polypeptide(L)'
;MEWQGLNIDDCANRPCRNNGTCYDHIGGFKCACPKGFDGLQCEIVPKVEVVRSCDKLPVWQLHNGDVIIESNQTGTKYQNNLNCSWMVSSNTRIELVFMIFETEYVHDVVQCFDGESSSAPLIGGFNGSSLPSPVTSSSSKLFLRFTTDHSVTKSGFRARFRVAFSSGKQLYISDD
;
A
#
# COMPACT_ATOMS: atom_id res chain seq x y z
N MET A 1 -49.48 13.16 6.38
CA MET A 1 -48.99 12.26 7.44
C MET A 1 -47.51 12.07 7.15
N GLU A 2 -46.67 12.84 7.82
CA GLU A 2 -45.23 12.66 7.76
C GLU A 2 -44.89 11.44 8.61
N TRP A 3 -44.45 10.35 7.98
CA TRP A 3 -43.73 9.29 8.69
C TRP A 3 -42.35 9.84 9.01
N GLN A 4 -42.23 10.57 10.13
CA GLN A 4 -40.90 10.84 10.69
C GLN A 4 -40.31 9.48 11.06
N GLY A 5 -39.20 9.10 10.43
CA GLY A 5 -38.53 7.82 10.66
C GLY A 5 -38.34 7.58 12.16
N LEU A 6 -38.43 6.32 12.58
CA LEU A 6 -38.17 5.99 13.98
C LEU A 6 -36.72 6.38 14.31
N ASN A 7 -36.56 7.25 15.31
CA ASN A 7 -35.27 7.56 15.90
C ASN A 7 -34.95 6.49 16.94
N ILE A 8 -34.57 5.31 16.46
CA ILE A 8 -34.12 4.18 17.27
C ILE A 8 -32.59 4.19 17.30
N ASP A 9 -31.98 3.86 18.44
CA ASP A 9 -30.52 3.80 18.55
C ASP A 9 -29.96 2.64 17.72
N ASP A 10 -29.63 2.93 16.46
CA ASP A 10 -29.07 1.98 15.51
C ASP A 10 -27.60 1.64 15.82
N CYS A 11 -26.97 2.43 16.71
CA CYS A 11 -25.62 2.19 17.20
C CYS A 11 -25.54 1.21 18.38
N ALA A 12 -26.66 0.84 19.00
CA ALA A 12 -26.72 -0.06 20.15
C ALA A 12 -26.02 -1.42 19.91
N ASN A 13 -26.10 -1.94 18.68
CA ASN A 13 -25.47 -3.21 18.29
C ASN A 13 -24.03 -3.08 17.76
N ARG A 14 -23.43 -1.89 17.84
CA ARG A 14 -22.06 -1.60 17.38
C ARG A 14 -21.80 -2.07 15.94
N PRO A 15 -22.56 -1.53 14.95
CA PRO A 15 -22.48 -2.01 13.57
C PRO A 15 -21.14 -1.71 12.89
N CYS A 16 -20.45 -0.63 13.28
CA CYS A 16 -19.16 -0.24 12.71
C CYS A 16 -18.02 -1.21 13.11
N ARG A 17 -17.36 -1.78 12.11
CA ARG A 17 -16.18 -2.66 12.20
C ARG A 17 -14.89 -1.86 12.28
N ASN A 18 -13.78 -2.56 12.52
CA ASN A 18 -12.41 -2.02 12.47
C ASN A 18 -12.22 -0.72 13.27
N ASN A 19 -12.87 -0.62 14.45
CA ASN A 19 -12.87 0.58 15.31
C ASN A 19 -13.50 1.84 14.67
N GLY A 20 -14.43 1.67 13.73
CA GLY A 20 -15.25 2.77 13.22
C GLY A 20 -16.12 3.40 14.30
N THR A 21 -16.34 4.70 14.16
CA THR A 21 -17.22 5.48 15.05
C THR A 21 -18.63 5.46 14.49
N CYS A 22 -19.60 5.01 15.29
CA CYS A 22 -21.00 4.98 14.92
C CYS A 22 -21.68 6.30 15.30
N TYR A 23 -22.46 6.85 14.39
CA TYR A 23 -23.33 7.99 14.60
C TYR A 23 -24.77 7.56 14.33
N ASP A 24 -25.63 7.78 15.32
CA ASP A 24 -27.05 7.48 15.25
C ASP A 24 -27.79 8.54 14.41
N HIS A 25 -28.71 8.11 13.56
CA HIS A 25 -29.48 8.97 12.66
C HIS A 25 -30.94 8.50 12.58
N ILE A 26 -31.83 9.39 12.13
CA ILE A 26 -33.24 9.01 11.93
C ILE A 26 -33.32 7.98 10.79
N GLY A 27 -33.80 6.77 11.10
CA GLY A 27 -33.94 5.69 10.14
C GLY A 27 -32.65 4.89 9.84
N GLY A 28 -31.58 5.06 10.62
CA GLY A 28 -30.38 4.25 10.47
C GLY A 28 -29.15 4.76 11.22
N PHE A 29 -27.99 4.16 10.93
CA PHE A 29 -26.70 4.60 11.47
C PHE A 29 -25.74 5.02 10.35
N LYS A 30 -24.70 5.78 10.74
CA LYS A 30 -23.56 6.10 9.88
C LYS A 30 -22.25 5.74 10.57
N CYS A 31 -21.35 5.09 9.84
CA CYS A 31 -19.99 4.86 10.32
C CYS A 31 -19.02 5.90 9.76
N ALA A 32 -18.22 6.51 10.63
CA ALA A 32 -16.94 7.11 10.24
C ALA A 32 -15.83 6.06 10.39
N CYS A 33 -15.12 5.81 9.30
CA CYS A 33 -14.12 4.77 9.22
C CYS A 33 -12.75 5.31 9.59
N PRO A 34 -11.96 4.56 10.37
CA PRO A 34 -10.60 4.97 10.62
C PRO A 34 -9.82 4.96 9.31
N LYS A 35 -8.76 5.76 9.26
CA LYS A 35 -7.85 5.80 8.11
C LYS A 35 -7.37 4.38 7.82
N GLY A 36 -7.56 3.92 6.58
CA GLY A 36 -7.24 2.53 6.22
C GLY A 36 -8.45 1.63 5.99
N PHE A 37 -9.68 2.09 6.22
CA PHE A 37 -10.88 1.28 6.05
C PHE A 37 -11.96 2.03 5.27
N ASP A 38 -12.82 1.27 4.60
CA ASP A 38 -13.93 1.77 3.79
C ASP A 38 -15.16 0.86 3.94
N GLY A 39 -16.26 1.20 3.29
CA GLY A 39 -17.54 0.47 3.38
C GLY A 39 -18.51 1.10 4.37
N LEU A 40 -19.77 0.67 4.30
CA LEU A 40 -20.85 1.23 5.12
C LEU A 40 -20.63 0.99 6.62
N GLN A 41 -20.02 -0.15 6.95
CA GLN A 41 -19.67 -0.55 8.31
C GLN A 41 -18.15 -0.55 8.52
N CYS A 42 -17.35 0.07 7.66
CA CYS A 42 -15.89 0.04 7.73
C CYS A 42 -15.26 -1.36 7.63
N GLU A 43 -15.95 -2.29 6.96
CA GLU A 43 -15.58 -3.68 6.78
C GLU A 43 -14.58 -3.91 5.64
N ILE A 44 -14.45 -2.94 4.72
CA ILE A 44 -13.57 -3.05 3.54
C ILE A 44 -12.17 -2.60 3.92
N VAL A 45 -11.20 -3.48 3.67
CA VAL A 45 -9.77 -3.20 3.79
C VAL A 45 -9.24 -2.94 2.38
N PRO A 46 -8.79 -1.71 2.05
CA PRO A 46 -8.13 -1.42 0.78
C PRO A 46 -6.87 -2.27 0.63
N LYS A 47 -6.70 -2.89 -0.55
CA LYS A 47 -5.63 -3.85 -0.80
C LYS A 47 -4.69 -3.36 -1.88
N VAL A 48 -3.42 -3.71 -1.71
CA VAL A 48 -2.41 -3.61 -2.75
C VAL A 48 -2.20 -4.98 -3.38
N GLU A 49 -2.14 -5.02 -4.71
CA GLU A 49 -1.82 -6.19 -5.50
C GLU A 49 -0.45 -6.04 -6.14
N VAL A 50 0.31 -7.13 -6.23
CA VAL A 50 1.68 -7.13 -6.75
C VAL A 50 1.90 -8.29 -7.71
N VAL A 51 2.40 -7.97 -8.89
CA VAL A 51 2.93 -8.93 -9.86
C VAL A 51 4.44 -8.76 -9.93
N ARG A 52 5.19 -9.84 -9.70
CA ARG A 52 6.66 -9.85 -9.75
C ARG A 52 7.17 -10.49 -11.04
N SER A 53 8.32 -10.05 -11.54
CA SER A 53 8.98 -10.70 -12.68
C SER A 53 9.91 -11.85 -12.26
N CYS A 54 10.41 -11.83 -11.02
CA CYS A 54 11.31 -12.85 -10.48
C CYS A 54 10.56 -13.74 -9.48
N ASP A 55 10.17 -14.95 -9.90
CA ASP A 55 9.28 -15.83 -9.12
C ASP A 55 9.81 -16.25 -7.75
N LYS A 56 11.13 -16.29 -7.59
CA LYS A 56 11.80 -16.74 -6.36
C LYS A 56 11.88 -15.65 -5.28
N LEU A 57 11.58 -14.39 -5.60
CA LEU A 57 11.67 -13.31 -4.63
C LEU A 57 10.42 -13.24 -3.73
N PRO A 58 10.58 -13.06 -2.40
CA PRO A 58 9.45 -13.07 -1.48
C PRO A 58 8.46 -11.93 -1.72
N VAL A 59 7.18 -12.26 -1.60
CA VAL A 59 6.05 -11.31 -1.55
C VAL A 59 5.09 -11.80 -0.48
N TRP A 60 4.80 -10.97 0.51
CA TRP A 60 3.89 -11.27 1.62
C TRP A 60 2.70 -10.33 1.57
N GLN A 61 1.52 -10.87 1.30
CA GLN A 61 0.27 -10.11 1.45
C GLN A 61 -0.16 -10.16 2.92
N LEU A 62 -0.38 -9.00 3.53
CA LEU A 62 -0.78 -8.89 4.92
C LEU A 62 -2.30 -8.76 5.03
N HIS A 63 -2.88 -9.21 6.14
CA HIS A 63 -4.33 -9.12 6.37
C HIS A 63 -4.86 -7.68 6.38
N ASN A 64 -4.01 -6.70 6.68
CA ASN A 64 -4.36 -5.28 6.64
C ASN A 64 -4.28 -4.67 5.22
N GLY A 65 -4.08 -5.47 4.17
CA GLY A 65 -4.05 -5.02 2.78
C GLY A 65 -2.68 -4.52 2.29
N ASP A 66 -1.70 -4.39 3.18
CA ASP A 66 -0.32 -4.06 2.83
C ASP A 66 0.38 -5.24 2.15
N VAL A 67 1.44 -4.95 1.39
CA VAL A 67 2.31 -5.96 0.79
C VAL A 67 3.77 -5.70 1.16
N ILE A 68 4.48 -6.74 1.60
CA ILE A 68 5.93 -6.71 1.86
C ILE A 68 6.65 -7.43 0.73
N ILE A 69 7.71 -6.81 0.19
CA ILE A 69 8.63 -7.43 -0.77
C ILE A 69 10.05 -7.44 -0.23
N GLU A 70 10.85 -8.39 -0.71
CA GLU A 70 12.27 -8.50 -0.38
C GLU A 70 13.11 -8.78 -1.65
N SER A 71 14.32 -8.23 -1.68
CA SER A 71 15.30 -8.47 -2.76
C SER A 71 15.97 -9.85 -2.71
N ASN A 72 15.74 -10.61 -1.65
CA ASN A 72 16.39 -11.88 -1.34
C ASN A 72 15.54 -12.67 -0.34
N GLN A 73 15.98 -13.87 0.00
CA GLN A 73 15.37 -14.67 1.08
C GLN A 73 15.88 -14.22 2.44
N THR A 74 15.11 -14.48 3.49
CA THR A 74 15.46 -14.14 4.87
C THR A 74 16.85 -14.68 5.24
N GLY A 75 17.74 -13.80 5.72
CA GLY A 75 19.08 -14.15 6.17
C GLY A 75 20.10 -14.37 5.04
N THR A 76 19.76 -14.06 3.79
CA THR A 76 20.69 -14.13 2.65
C THR A 76 21.00 -12.75 2.07
N LYS A 77 21.89 -12.71 1.08
CA LYS A 77 22.15 -11.52 0.25
C LYS A 77 21.40 -11.65 -1.08
N TYR A 78 21.15 -10.54 -1.76
CA TYR A 78 20.65 -10.59 -3.14
C TYR A 78 21.69 -11.20 -4.08
N GLN A 79 21.24 -11.59 -5.27
CA GLN A 79 22.07 -12.19 -6.32
C GLN A 79 22.59 -11.12 -7.28
N ASN A 80 23.68 -11.44 -7.99
CA ASN A 80 24.19 -10.61 -9.09
C ASN A 80 23.33 -10.78 -10.34
N ASN A 81 23.44 -9.82 -11.28
CA ASN A 81 22.83 -9.80 -12.60
C ASN A 81 21.28 -9.90 -12.60
N LEU A 82 20.65 -9.53 -11.49
CA LEU A 82 19.20 -9.39 -11.40
C LEU A 82 18.70 -8.22 -12.25
N ASN A 83 17.54 -8.42 -12.84
CA ASN A 83 16.68 -7.38 -13.39
C ASN A 83 15.24 -7.72 -13.00
N CYS A 84 14.96 -7.56 -11.70
CA CYS A 84 13.69 -7.94 -11.11
C CYS A 84 12.77 -6.73 -11.00
N SER A 85 11.48 -6.94 -11.16
CA SER A 85 10.49 -5.89 -11.03
C SER A 85 9.24 -6.35 -10.29
N TRP A 86 8.54 -5.36 -9.75
CA TRP A 86 7.24 -5.50 -9.10
C TRP A 86 6.32 -4.43 -9.68
N MET A 87 5.28 -4.85 -10.40
CA MET A 87 4.17 -4.00 -10.82
C MET A 87 3.11 -4.05 -9.72
N VAL A 88 2.81 -2.88 -9.15
CA VAL A 88 1.95 -2.72 -7.99
C VAL A 88 0.69 -1.97 -8.40
N SER A 89 -0.47 -2.49 -8.02
CA SER A 89 -1.77 -1.86 -8.30
C SER A 89 -2.64 -1.77 -7.06
N SER A 90 -3.46 -0.73 -7.00
CA SER A 90 -4.53 -0.60 -6.01
C SER A 90 -5.71 0.18 -6.59
N ASN A 91 -6.62 0.69 -5.74
CA ASN A 91 -7.73 1.56 -6.13
C ASN A 91 -7.42 3.06 -6.03
N THR A 92 -6.30 3.44 -5.40
CA THR A 92 -5.88 4.84 -5.23
C THR A 92 -4.35 4.92 -5.15
N ARG A 93 -3.78 6.06 -4.76
CA ARG A 93 -2.32 6.24 -4.65
C ARG A 93 -1.68 5.16 -3.78
N ILE A 94 -0.45 4.82 -4.09
CA ILE A 94 0.35 3.79 -3.42
C ILE A 94 1.55 4.48 -2.77
N GLU A 95 1.83 4.16 -1.52
CA GLU A 95 3.02 4.58 -0.82
C GLU A 95 3.98 3.39 -0.65
N LEU A 96 5.22 3.59 -1.07
CA LEU A 96 6.35 2.69 -0.88
C LEU A 96 7.19 3.19 0.30
N VAL A 97 7.43 2.29 1.27
CA VAL A 97 8.25 2.55 2.46
C VAL A 97 9.31 1.46 2.60
N PHE A 98 10.58 1.86 2.61
CA PHE A 98 11.68 0.93 2.93
C PHE A 98 11.81 0.76 4.45
N MET A 99 12.03 -0.47 4.90
CA MET A 99 12.29 -0.80 6.31
C MET A 99 13.74 -1.23 6.54
N ILE A 100 14.35 -1.83 5.51
CA ILE A 100 15.76 -2.20 5.45
C ILE A 100 16.25 -1.80 4.05
N PHE A 101 17.45 -1.23 3.96
CA PHE A 101 18.04 -0.86 2.67
C PHE A 101 19.56 -0.88 2.74
N GLU A 102 20.17 -1.81 2.03
CA GLU A 102 21.62 -1.92 1.86
C GLU A 102 21.93 -2.56 0.51
N THR A 103 22.30 -1.74 -0.47
CA THR A 103 22.77 -2.18 -1.80
C THR A 103 24.19 -1.70 -2.06
N GLU A 104 24.85 -2.23 -3.08
CA GLU A 104 26.11 -1.66 -3.55
C GLU A 104 25.89 -0.23 -4.03
N TYR A 105 26.72 0.70 -3.54
CA TYR A 105 26.62 2.11 -3.89
C TYR A 105 26.89 2.29 -5.39
N VAL A 106 25.99 3.00 -6.07
CA VAL A 106 25.99 3.33 -7.51
C VAL A 106 25.81 2.14 -8.48
N HIS A 107 26.11 0.91 -8.07
CA HIS A 107 26.13 -0.26 -8.98
C HIS A 107 24.80 -1.03 -8.93
N ASP A 108 24.25 -1.22 -7.73
CA ASP A 108 22.98 -1.91 -7.51
C ASP A 108 21.89 -0.91 -7.17
N VAL A 109 20.90 -0.79 -8.06
CA VAL A 109 19.97 0.34 -8.06
C VAL A 109 18.53 -0.15 -7.98
N VAL A 110 17.77 0.45 -7.06
CA VAL A 110 16.32 0.35 -6.96
C VAL A 110 15.70 1.60 -7.58
N GLN A 111 14.83 1.43 -8.57
CA GLN A 111 14.15 2.51 -9.28
C GLN A 111 12.64 2.39 -9.13
N CYS A 112 11.99 3.52 -8.85
CA CYS A 112 10.55 3.62 -8.65
C CYS A 112 9.94 4.51 -9.74
N PHE A 113 8.97 3.98 -10.47
CA PHE A 113 8.32 4.64 -11.60
C PHE A 113 6.82 4.82 -11.33
N ASP A 114 6.30 6.00 -11.66
CA ASP A 114 4.92 6.42 -11.42
C ASP A 114 3.96 5.93 -12.51
N GLY A 115 3.74 4.61 -12.54
CA GLY A 115 2.90 3.95 -13.53
C GLY A 115 3.08 2.43 -13.51
N GLU A 116 2.73 1.78 -14.62
CA GLU A 116 2.68 0.30 -14.69
C GLU A 116 4.00 -0.35 -15.14
N SER A 117 4.97 0.43 -15.64
CA SER A 117 6.23 -0.10 -16.17
C SER A 117 7.38 0.90 -16.10
N SER A 118 8.56 0.48 -16.54
CA SER A 118 9.77 1.33 -16.62
C SER A 118 9.72 2.42 -17.70
N SER A 119 8.65 2.51 -18.50
CA SER A 119 8.45 3.65 -19.42
C SER A 119 7.73 4.83 -18.75
N ALA A 120 7.18 4.65 -17.55
CA ALA A 120 6.53 5.70 -16.79
C ALA A 120 7.56 6.68 -16.18
N PRO A 121 7.13 7.85 -15.68
CA PRO A 121 8.04 8.82 -15.05
C PRO A 121 8.80 8.23 -13.85
N LEU A 122 10.12 8.40 -13.80
CA LEU A 122 10.95 8.00 -12.66
C LEU A 122 10.73 8.97 -11.49
N ILE A 123 10.28 8.48 -10.35
CA ILE A 123 10.01 9.28 -9.14
C ILE A 123 10.94 8.96 -7.97
N GLY A 124 11.83 7.97 -8.13
CA GLY A 124 12.87 7.67 -7.14
C GLY A 124 13.93 6.72 -7.69
N GLY A 125 15.18 6.94 -7.30
CA GLY A 125 16.32 6.07 -7.60
C GLY A 125 17.20 5.97 -6.36
N PHE A 126 17.47 4.74 -5.89
CA PHE A 126 18.08 4.49 -4.60
C PHE A 126 19.19 3.47 -4.71
N ASN A 127 20.29 3.70 -3.98
CA ASN A 127 21.41 2.78 -3.83
C ASN A 127 22.19 3.10 -2.54
N GLY A 128 23.10 2.22 -2.13
CA GLY A 128 23.87 2.38 -0.90
C GLY A 128 23.13 1.90 0.35
N SER A 129 23.47 2.45 1.52
CA SER A 129 23.02 1.95 2.83
C SER A 129 22.15 2.94 3.63
N SER A 130 21.87 4.13 3.10
CA SER A 130 20.94 5.06 3.74
C SER A 130 19.50 4.67 3.45
N LEU A 131 18.66 4.61 4.48
CA LEU A 131 17.24 4.30 4.31
C LEU A 131 16.54 5.40 3.48
N PRO A 132 15.95 5.07 2.30
CA PRO A 132 15.29 6.07 1.47
C PRO A 132 14.04 6.67 2.11
N SER A 133 13.72 7.91 1.75
CA SER A 133 12.44 8.53 2.12
C SER A 133 11.26 7.83 1.45
N PRO A 134 10.07 7.79 2.07
CA PRO A 134 8.87 7.23 1.45
C PRO A 134 8.56 7.88 0.09
N VAL A 135 8.08 7.06 -0.85
CA VAL A 135 7.66 7.50 -2.18
C VAL A 135 6.18 7.26 -2.33
N THR A 136 5.42 8.24 -2.81
CA THR A 136 3.98 8.10 -3.09
C THR A 136 3.71 8.31 -4.56
N SER A 137 3.03 7.36 -5.21
CA SER A 137 2.60 7.49 -6.61
C SER A 137 1.56 8.60 -6.78
N SER A 138 1.40 9.13 -8.00
CA SER A 138 0.34 10.09 -8.32
C SER A 138 -1.02 9.42 -8.53
N SER A 139 -1.03 8.13 -8.91
CA SER A 139 -2.22 7.35 -9.26
C SER A 139 -2.15 5.92 -8.69
N SER A 140 -3.02 5.03 -9.17
CA SER A 140 -3.22 3.69 -8.63
C SER A 140 -2.23 2.61 -9.05
N LYS A 141 -1.15 3.01 -9.72
CA LYS A 141 -0.13 2.13 -10.27
C LYS A 141 1.26 2.63 -9.89
N LEU A 142 2.13 1.70 -9.52
CA LEU A 142 3.52 1.98 -9.20
C LEU A 142 4.39 0.80 -9.65
N PHE A 143 5.53 1.09 -10.26
CA PHE A 143 6.43 0.06 -10.76
C PHE A 143 7.80 0.19 -10.10
N LEU A 144 8.25 -0.87 -9.45
CA LEU A 144 9.58 -0.95 -8.85
C LEU A 144 10.48 -1.85 -9.69
N ARG A 145 11.70 -1.42 -9.96
CA ARG A 145 12.74 -2.22 -10.62
C ARG A 145 13.99 -2.28 -9.74
N PHE A 146 14.56 -3.46 -9.58
CA PHE A 146 15.86 -3.67 -8.95
C PHE A 146 16.81 -4.32 -9.95
N THR A 147 17.89 -3.62 -10.26
CA THR A 147 18.96 -4.11 -11.13
C THR A 147 20.27 -4.19 -10.37
N THR A 148 20.98 -5.29 -10.56
CA THR A 148 22.29 -5.52 -9.92
C THR A 148 23.35 -5.83 -10.96
N ASP A 149 24.60 -5.53 -10.65
CA ASP A 149 25.72 -5.83 -11.53
C ASP A 149 26.24 -7.27 -11.35
N HIS A 150 27.43 -7.58 -11.88
CA HIS A 150 28.02 -8.91 -11.86
C HIS A 150 28.74 -9.28 -10.55
N SER A 151 28.85 -8.37 -9.58
CA SER A 151 29.67 -8.50 -8.38
C SER A 151 29.00 -7.90 -7.13
N VAL A 152 29.73 -7.92 -6.00
CA VAL A 152 29.40 -7.32 -4.69
C VAL A 152 27.91 -7.31 -4.28
N THR A 153 27.53 -8.27 -3.44
CA THR A 153 26.17 -8.30 -2.86
C THR A 153 26.14 -7.88 -1.39
N LYS A 154 25.02 -7.30 -1.00
CA LYS A 154 24.70 -6.82 0.36
C LYS A 154 23.41 -7.45 0.87
N SER A 155 22.94 -7.00 2.03
CA SER A 155 21.72 -7.50 2.68
C SER A 155 20.44 -7.18 1.89
N GLY A 156 20.49 -6.22 0.96
CA GLY A 156 19.39 -5.86 0.09
C GLY A 156 18.37 -4.97 0.77
N PHE A 157 17.11 -5.08 0.37
CA PHE A 157 16.03 -4.29 0.90
C PHE A 157 14.82 -5.13 1.29
N ARG A 158 14.12 -4.63 2.31
CA ARG A 158 12.75 -5.01 2.64
C ARG A 158 11.89 -3.77 2.55
N ALA A 159 10.84 -3.83 1.74
CA ALA A 159 9.96 -2.70 1.48
C ALA A 159 8.49 -3.07 1.65
N ARG A 160 7.69 -2.08 2.02
CA ARG A 160 6.25 -2.18 2.20
C ARG A 160 5.55 -1.27 1.20
N PHE A 161 4.58 -1.83 0.48
CA PHE A 161 3.57 -1.05 -0.23
C PHE A 161 2.30 -1.00 0.59
N ARG A 162 1.66 0.18 0.60
CA ARG A 162 0.35 0.41 1.22
C ARG A 162 -0.44 1.43 0.43
N VAL A 163 -1.75 1.40 0.60
CA VAL A 163 -2.64 2.41 0.03
C VAL A 163 -2.36 3.77 0.70
N ALA A 164 -2.15 4.81 -0.10
CA ALA A 164 -1.89 6.17 0.34
C ALA A 164 -3.21 6.96 0.43
N PHE A 165 -3.71 7.08 1.66
CA PHE A 165 -4.93 7.85 1.93
C PHE A 165 -4.62 9.35 1.99
N SER A 166 -5.39 10.17 1.26
CA SER A 166 -5.45 11.60 1.51
C SER A 166 -6.02 11.84 2.92
N SER A 167 -5.39 12.74 3.66
CA SER A 167 -6.00 13.32 4.86
C SER A 167 -7.20 14.16 4.45
N GLY A 168 -8.40 13.57 4.46
CA GLY A 168 -9.68 14.29 4.37
C GLY A 168 -10.52 13.98 3.14
N LYS A 169 -11.54 13.14 3.33
CA LYS A 169 -12.98 13.46 3.17
C LYS A 169 -13.77 12.17 3.32
N GLN A 170 -14.42 12.01 4.47
CA GLN A 170 -15.49 11.04 4.64
C GLN A 170 -16.81 11.77 4.56
N LEU A 171 -17.38 11.83 3.36
CA LEU A 171 -18.74 12.30 3.13
C LEU A 171 -19.39 11.33 2.14
N TYR A 172 -19.90 10.23 2.67
CA TYR A 172 -21.04 9.57 2.05
C TYR A 172 -22.29 10.15 2.76
N ILE A 173 -23.06 10.92 2.01
CA ILE A 173 -24.45 11.25 2.29
C ILE A 173 -25.22 10.30 1.36
N SER A 174 -26.03 9.41 1.93
CA SER A 174 -27.07 8.72 1.18
C SER A 174 -28.40 9.22 1.72
N ASP A 175 -28.90 10.29 1.14
CA ASP A 175 -30.31 10.64 1.21
C ASP A 175 -30.95 10.01 -0.04
N ASP A 176 -31.75 8.97 0.17
CA ASP A 176 -33.08 8.74 -0.44
C ASP A 176 -33.67 7.41 0.05
#